data_AF-A0A0R1NS25-F1
#
_entry.id   AF-A0A0R1NS25-F1
#
_cell.length_a   1.000
_cell.length_b   1.000
_cell.length_c   1.000
_cell.angle_alpha   90.00
_cell.angle_beta   90.00
_cell.angle_gamma   90.00
#
_symmetry.space_group_name_H-M   'P 1'
#
loop_
_entity.id
_entity.type
_entity.pdbx_description
1 polymer ?
#
loop_
_entity_poly.entity_id
_entity_poly.type
_entity_poly.pdbx_seq_one_letter_code
_entity_poly.pdbx_strand_id
1 'polypeptide(L)'
;MNLLMTLGDSFKDELRPLNFLGNHELKGGYLNGVHYSGIIVVPFDTTEQQDELLELFLKTYRERFAGGIDKISLELVPWSVRAYSINTFLQGKIQNRIFLIPIETIVPSMNNLVDWNSNAQQMYEEDGVYGLRGLKIPEGKNHIGYVLDYLGSPVIYGENQEPTLTKKAAYLWERIGKLQSFSNGNKRTAMVAMLVFLHSNDYDFIFTPGLKQELIDMSLKIAVGLIDTKQISSYILKNVRLNLFNEKWDTLEQLRSDDNGSNSFDRGD
;
A
#
# COMPACT_ATOMS: atom_id res chain seq x y z
N MET A 1 35.49 5.72 25.86
CA MET A 1 34.48 6.45 25.07
C MET A 1 34.11 5.54 23.90
N ASN A 2 33.32 4.51 24.19
CA ASN A 2 32.81 3.55 23.21
C ASN A 2 31.33 3.86 23.02
N LEU A 3 30.97 4.43 21.87
CA LEU A 3 29.59 4.53 21.44
C LEU A 3 29.18 3.14 20.92
N LEU A 4 28.60 2.35 21.81
CA LEU A 4 27.66 1.30 21.41
C LEU A 4 26.47 2.03 20.76
N MET A 5 26.51 2.16 19.43
CA MET A 5 25.28 2.36 18.67
C MET A 5 24.40 1.15 18.95
N THR A 6 23.32 1.39 19.69
CA THR A 6 22.25 0.44 19.88
C THR A 6 21.69 0.07 18.51
N LEU A 7 21.85 -1.19 18.12
CA LEU A 7 21.12 -1.86 17.03
C LEU A 7 19.62 -1.86 17.35
N GLY A 8 19.01 -0.70 17.15
CA GLY A 8 17.59 -0.43 17.30
C GLY A 8 17.10 0.54 16.22
N ASP A 9 17.83 0.62 15.10
CA ASP A 9 17.37 1.32 13.90
C ASP A 9 16.18 0.55 13.34
N SER A 10 15.05 1.24 13.26
CA SER A 10 13.78 0.62 12.94
C SER A 10 13.79 0.18 11.47
N PHE A 11 13.27 -1.01 11.20
CA PHE A 11 13.08 -1.55 9.85
C PHE A 11 12.38 -0.57 8.86
N LYS A 12 11.66 0.43 9.39
CA LYS A 12 11.08 1.58 8.66
C LYS A 12 12.07 2.46 7.92
N ASP A 13 13.29 2.60 8.43
CA ASP A 13 14.24 3.60 7.90
C ASP A 13 14.77 3.22 6.50
N GLU A 14 14.66 1.93 6.14
CA GLU A 14 15.11 1.35 4.86
C GLU A 14 13.96 1.06 3.87
N LEU A 15 12.71 0.99 4.33
CA LEU A 15 11.50 0.84 3.50
C LEU A 15 10.63 2.08 3.59
N ARG A 16 11.16 3.19 3.05
CA ARG A 16 10.48 4.48 3.10
C ARG A 16 9.25 4.46 2.20
N PRO A 17 8.05 4.72 2.74
CA PRO A 17 6.91 5.07 1.91
C PRO A 17 7.32 6.22 1.01
N LEU A 18 6.92 6.19 -0.26
CA LEU A 18 7.20 7.27 -1.21
C LEU A 18 6.25 8.46 -0.98
N ASN A 19 5.77 8.64 0.25
CA ASN A 19 4.75 9.61 0.60
C ASN A 19 5.35 11.01 0.75
N PHE A 20 4.56 12.03 0.39
CA PHE A 20 4.99 13.42 0.41
C PHE A 20 5.17 13.99 1.83
N LEU A 21 4.65 13.30 2.85
CA LEU A 21 4.43 13.84 4.19
C LEU A 21 5.34 13.22 5.26
N GLY A 22 6.08 12.16 4.93
CA GLY A 22 6.87 11.41 5.90
C GLY A 22 6.02 10.87 7.06
N ASN A 23 6.63 10.70 8.24
CA ASN A 23 5.99 10.17 9.45
C ASN A 23 5.31 11.25 10.33
N HIS A 24 4.90 12.38 9.76
CA HIS A 24 4.25 13.46 10.52
C HIS A 24 2.73 13.31 10.54
N GLU A 25 2.15 13.04 11.71
CA GLU A 25 0.69 13.07 11.88
C GLU A 25 0.12 14.42 11.42
N LEU A 26 -0.77 14.38 10.43
CA LEU A 26 -1.48 15.57 9.98
C LEU A 26 -2.72 15.75 10.87
N LYS A 27 -2.60 16.66 11.83
CA LYS A 27 -3.77 17.19 12.52
C LYS A 27 -4.48 18.12 11.55
N GLY A 28 -5.81 18.04 11.52
CA GLY A 28 -6.66 18.89 10.71
C GLY A 28 -6.37 20.39 10.82
N GLY A 29 -6.96 21.19 9.92
CA GLY A 29 -6.67 22.61 9.83
C GLY A 29 -7.84 23.43 9.30
N TYR A 30 -7.61 24.74 9.21
CA TYR A 30 -8.58 25.69 8.64
C TYR A 30 -8.12 26.15 7.27
N LEU A 31 -9.03 26.16 6.30
CA LEU A 31 -8.83 26.80 5.00
C LEU A 31 -10.08 27.62 4.67
N ASN A 32 -9.90 28.92 4.39
CA ASN A 32 -10.99 29.87 4.11
C ASN A 32 -12.11 29.85 5.17
N GLY A 33 -11.75 29.73 6.45
CA GLY A 33 -12.70 29.67 7.57
C GLY A 33 -13.42 28.32 7.75
N VAL A 34 -13.15 27.32 6.92
CA VAL A 34 -13.70 25.97 7.04
C VAL A 34 -12.70 25.06 7.75
N HIS A 35 -13.15 24.36 8.78
CA HIS A 35 -12.36 23.35 9.48
C HIS A 35 -12.41 22.00 8.76
N TYR A 36 -11.25 21.40 8.55
CA TYR A 36 -11.05 20.05 8.04
C TYR A 36 -10.36 19.24 9.12
N SER A 37 -10.90 18.07 9.47
CA SER A 37 -10.34 17.25 10.55
C SER A 37 -9.10 16.47 10.14
N GLY A 38 -8.84 16.33 8.83
CA GLY A 38 -7.70 15.62 8.28
C GLY A 38 -7.46 16.00 6.82
N ILE A 39 -6.30 15.57 6.31
CA ILE A 39 -5.86 15.78 4.94
C ILE A 39 -5.48 14.42 4.37
N ILE A 40 -5.91 14.12 3.14
CA ILE A 40 -5.50 12.93 2.38
C ILE A 40 -4.87 13.34 1.06
N VAL A 41 -3.80 12.66 0.67
CA VAL A 41 -3.04 12.96 -0.54
C VAL A 41 -3.00 11.70 -1.40
N VAL A 42 -3.99 11.57 -2.29
CA VAL A 42 -4.31 10.30 -2.93
C VAL A 42 -4.46 10.42 -4.44
N PRO A 43 -4.18 9.33 -5.18
CA PRO A 43 -4.56 9.20 -6.58
C PRO A 43 -6.05 9.43 -6.79
N PHE A 44 -6.37 10.25 -7.80
CA PHE A 44 -7.72 10.71 -8.10
C PHE A 44 -7.93 10.99 -9.61
N ASP A 45 -7.21 10.23 -10.43
CA ASP A 45 -6.98 10.42 -11.87
C ASP A 45 -8.09 9.87 -12.77
N THR A 46 -8.76 8.78 -12.37
CA THR A 46 -9.84 8.12 -13.14
C THR A 46 -11.15 8.10 -12.35
N THR A 47 -12.30 7.96 -13.02
CA THR A 47 -13.60 7.83 -12.34
C THR A 47 -13.62 6.62 -11.43
N GLU A 48 -13.09 5.48 -11.89
CA GLU A 48 -13.00 4.24 -11.13
C GLU A 48 -12.12 4.40 -9.88
N GLN A 49 -11.04 5.16 -9.96
CA GLN A 49 -10.20 5.48 -8.81
C GLN A 49 -10.94 6.37 -7.80
N GLN A 50 -11.76 7.31 -8.28
CA GLN A 50 -12.59 8.15 -7.41
C GLN A 50 -13.64 7.31 -6.68
N ASP A 51 -14.28 6.38 -7.38
CA ASP A 51 -15.26 5.46 -6.80
C ASP A 51 -14.60 4.54 -5.75
N GLU A 52 -13.46 3.93 -6.07
CA GLU A 52 -12.68 3.11 -5.11
C GLU A 52 -12.30 3.92 -3.86
N LEU A 53 -11.86 5.16 -4.05
CA LEU A 53 -11.51 6.03 -2.92
C LEU A 53 -12.72 6.33 -2.03
N LEU A 54 -13.86 6.68 -2.62
CA LEU A 54 -15.07 7.02 -1.86
C LEU A 54 -15.65 5.80 -1.13
N GLU A 55 -15.59 4.62 -1.75
CA GLU A 55 -15.94 3.36 -1.10
C GLU A 55 -15.01 3.10 0.10
N LEU A 56 -13.71 3.21 -0.11
CA LEU A 56 -12.72 2.96 0.94
C LEU A 56 -12.81 3.99 2.07
N PHE A 57 -13.11 5.25 1.73
CA PHE A 57 -13.39 6.30 2.70
C PHE A 57 -14.59 5.94 3.57
N LEU A 58 -15.70 5.50 2.98
CA LEU A 58 -16.89 5.08 3.73
C LEU A 58 -16.58 3.94 4.69
N LYS A 59 -15.86 2.93 4.21
CA LYS A 59 -15.42 1.79 5.02
C LYS A 59 -14.57 2.27 6.20
N THR A 60 -13.50 3.00 5.91
CA THR A 60 -12.55 3.52 6.92
C THR A 60 -13.24 4.41 7.94
N TYR A 61 -14.14 5.29 7.48
CA TYR A 61 -14.88 6.18 8.38
C TYR A 61 -15.77 5.39 9.33
N ARG A 62 -16.53 4.41 8.83
CA ARG A 62 -17.44 3.59 9.66
C ARG A 62 -16.69 2.77 10.71
N GLU A 63 -15.49 2.30 10.39
CA GLU A 63 -14.64 1.57 11.34
C GLU A 63 -14.11 2.47 12.46
N ARG A 64 -13.82 3.74 12.14
CA ARG A 64 -13.14 4.67 13.06
C ARG A 64 -14.07 5.56 13.86
N PHE A 65 -15.18 5.97 13.27
CA PHE A 65 -16.11 6.91 13.88
C PHE A 65 -17.39 6.18 14.26
N ALA A 66 -17.72 6.19 15.56
CA ALA A 66 -18.94 5.57 16.09
C ALA A 66 -20.25 6.27 15.61
N GLY A 67 -20.14 7.39 14.88
CA GLY A 67 -21.26 8.12 14.31
C GLY A 67 -21.73 7.51 12.98
N GLY A 68 -23.05 7.48 12.77
CA GLY A 68 -23.62 7.10 11.48
C GLY A 68 -23.24 8.09 10.37
N ILE A 69 -23.20 7.60 9.13
CA ILE A 69 -23.15 8.43 7.93
C ILE A 69 -24.36 8.06 7.07
N ASP A 70 -25.15 9.06 6.71
CA ASP A 70 -26.27 8.89 5.78
C ASP A 70 -25.86 9.27 4.34
N LYS A 71 -24.91 10.19 4.20
CA LYS A 71 -24.49 10.73 2.90
C LYS A 71 -23.05 11.22 2.92
N ILE A 72 -22.39 11.11 1.76
CA ILE A 72 -21.15 11.82 1.44
C ILE A 72 -21.39 12.80 0.28
N SER A 73 -20.72 13.94 0.30
CA SER A 73 -20.52 14.76 -0.90
C SER A 73 -19.03 15.03 -1.11
N LEU A 74 -18.68 15.19 -2.38
CA LEU A 74 -17.38 15.68 -2.81
C LEU A 74 -17.58 17.08 -3.40
N GLU A 75 -16.90 18.08 -2.86
CA GLU A 75 -17.03 19.47 -3.29
C GLU A 75 -15.66 20.02 -3.68
N LEU A 76 -15.58 20.72 -4.83
CA LEU A 76 -14.35 21.40 -5.23
C LEU A 76 -14.05 22.55 -4.25
N VAL A 77 -12.83 22.61 -3.74
CA VAL A 77 -12.41 23.69 -2.85
C VAL A 77 -11.86 24.85 -3.68
N PRO A 78 -12.35 26.10 -3.49
CA PRO A 78 -11.79 27.27 -4.16
C PRO A 78 -10.40 27.60 -3.61
N TRP A 79 -9.37 27.02 -4.22
CA TRP A 79 -7.96 27.20 -3.85
C TRP A 79 -7.08 27.27 -5.11
N SER A 80 -5.81 27.66 -4.94
CA SER A 80 -4.86 27.83 -6.05
C SER A 80 -4.45 26.52 -6.72
N VAL A 81 -4.75 25.38 -6.09
CA VAL A 81 -4.55 24.04 -6.63
C VAL A 81 -5.87 23.28 -6.61
N ARG A 82 -6.01 22.28 -7.50
CA ARG A 82 -7.17 21.39 -7.53
C ARG A 82 -7.22 20.63 -6.19
N ALA A 83 -8.26 20.82 -5.41
CA ALA A 83 -8.47 20.16 -4.14
C ALA A 83 -9.96 19.98 -3.88
N TYR A 84 -10.30 19.02 -3.01
CA TYR A 84 -11.68 18.67 -2.73
C TYR A 84 -11.95 18.59 -1.23
N SER A 85 -13.21 18.79 -0.86
CA SER A 85 -13.74 18.54 0.47
C SER A 85 -14.60 17.29 0.39
N ILE A 86 -14.19 16.22 1.09
CA ILE A 86 -15.07 15.08 1.36
C ILE A 86 -15.88 15.43 2.60
N ASN A 87 -17.18 15.67 2.42
CA ASN A 87 -18.11 16.02 3.48
C ASN A 87 -18.92 14.79 3.86
N THR A 88 -18.96 14.49 5.16
CA THR A 88 -19.83 13.43 5.72
C THR A 88 -21.02 14.06 6.40
N PHE A 89 -22.20 13.49 6.19
CA PHE A 89 -23.46 13.98 6.73
C PHE A 89 -24.16 12.92 7.58
N LEU A 90 -24.77 13.39 8.66
CA LEU A 90 -25.72 12.63 9.49
C LEU A 90 -26.92 13.54 9.75
N GLN A 91 -28.13 13.06 9.45
CA GLN A 91 -29.38 13.81 9.62
C GLN A 91 -29.33 15.20 8.96
N GLY A 92 -28.73 15.28 7.77
CA GLY A 92 -28.59 16.53 7.00
C GLY A 92 -27.54 17.52 7.52
N LYS A 93 -26.83 17.21 8.62
CA LYS A 93 -25.76 18.05 9.18
C LYS A 93 -24.39 17.48 8.84
N ILE A 94 -23.46 18.34 8.47
CA ILE A 94 -22.06 17.97 8.25
C ILE A 94 -21.47 17.53 9.59
N GLN A 95 -21.01 16.28 9.65
CA GLN A 95 -20.32 15.71 10.81
C GLN A 95 -18.82 15.92 10.73
N ASN A 96 -18.26 15.74 9.54
CA ASN A 96 -16.82 15.82 9.34
C ASN A 96 -16.49 16.26 7.91
N ARG A 97 -15.32 16.90 7.76
CA ARG A 97 -14.74 17.32 6.49
C ARG A 97 -13.30 16.82 6.40
N ILE A 98 -12.97 16.14 5.32
CA ILE A 98 -11.60 15.73 5.00
C ILE A 98 -11.15 16.48 3.75
N PHE A 99 -9.95 17.07 3.83
CA PHE A 99 -9.36 17.81 2.73
C PHE A 99 -8.60 16.84 1.83
N LEU A 100 -9.01 16.73 0.57
CA LEU A 100 -8.38 15.83 -0.40
C LEU A 100 -7.54 16.65 -1.36
N ILE A 101 -6.26 16.27 -1.49
CA ILE A 101 -5.36 16.76 -2.51
C ILE A 101 -5.13 15.62 -3.52
N PRO A 102 -5.61 15.75 -4.76
CA PRO A 102 -5.42 14.76 -5.79
C PRO A 102 -3.97 14.78 -6.27
N ILE A 103 -3.36 13.60 -6.37
CA ILE A 103 -2.05 13.39 -6.97
C ILE A 103 -2.13 12.35 -8.09
N GLU A 104 -1.04 12.19 -8.83
CA GLU A 104 -0.86 10.99 -9.66
C GLU A 104 -0.45 9.81 -8.78
N THR A 105 -0.58 8.60 -9.31
CA THR A 105 -0.10 7.40 -8.61
C THR A 105 1.39 7.50 -8.36
N ILE A 106 1.79 7.28 -7.12
CA ILE A 106 3.18 7.19 -6.73
C ILE A 106 3.67 5.78 -7.07
N VAL A 107 4.46 5.68 -8.14
CA VAL A 107 5.00 4.42 -8.67
C VAL A 107 6.45 4.22 -8.17
N PRO A 108 6.85 2.99 -7.77
CA PRO A 108 8.22 2.73 -7.37
C PRO A 108 9.22 2.88 -8.51
N SER A 109 10.45 3.26 -8.16
CA SER A 109 11.59 3.17 -9.06
C SER A 109 12.21 1.77 -9.07
N MET A 110 13.08 1.49 -10.05
CA MET A 110 13.89 0.26 -10.09
C MET A 110 14.70 0.08 -8.79
N ASN A 111 15.32 1.16 -8.31
CA ASN A 111 16.12 1.11 -7.09
C ASN A 111 15.25 0.75 -5.88
N ASN A 112 14.02 1.31 -5.80
CA ASN A 112 13.10 0.92 -4.74
C ASN A 112 12.84 -0.59 -4.73
N LEU A 113 12.56 -1.20 -5.89
CA LEU A 113 12.31 -2.65 -5.95
C LEU A 113 13.56 -3.49 -5.60
N VAL A 114 14.76 -3.03 -5.93
CA VAL A 114 16.02 -3.69 -5.55
C VAL A 114 16.26 -3.59 -4.03
N ASP A 115 16.00 -2.43 -3.45
CA ASP A 115 16.13 -2.21 -2.00
C ASP A 115 15.08 -3.06 -1.26
N TRP A 116 13.85 -3.07 -1.74
CA TRP A 116 12.76 -3.88 -1.18
C TRP A 116 13.05 -5.38 -1.29
N ASN A 117 13.71 -5.85 -2.36
CA ASN A 117 14.15 -7.25 -2.45
C ASN A 117 15.20 -7.59 -1.39
N SER A 118 16.13 -6.68 -1.12
CA SER A 118 17.16 -6.88 -0.10
C SER A 118 16.54 -6.96 1.30
N ASN A 119 15.56 -6.10 1.58
CA ASN A 119 14.89 -6.04 2.90
C ASN A 119 13.88 -7.17 3.10
N ALA A 120 13.13 -7.55 2.05
CA ALA A 120 12.17 -8.66 2.10
C ALA A 120 12.85 -10.01 2.41
N GLN A 121 14.12 -10.18 2.03
CA GLN A 121 14.90 -11.38 2.36
C GLN A 121 15.36 -11.41 3.82
N GLN A 122 15.51 -10.26 4.49
CA GLN A 122 15.80 -10.22 5.93
C GLN A 122 14.58 -10.61 6.78
N MET A 123 13.36 -10.45 6.25
CA MET A 123 12.13 -10.87 6.94
C MET A 123 11.97 -12.40 7.02
N TYR A 124 12.65 -13.14 6.14
CA TYR A 124 12.60 -14.59 6.04
C TYR A 124 14.01 -15.08 5.70
N GLU A 125 14.83 -15.39 6.69
CA GLU A 125 16.23 -15.79 6.51
C GLU A 125 16.35 -16.95 5.49
N GLU A 126 16.89 -16.65 4.31
CA GLU A 126 17.22 -17.64 3.27
C GLU A 126 18.59 -17.31 2.67
N ASP A 127 19.36 -18.34 2.33
CA ASP A 127 20.64 -18.18 1.62
C ASP A 127 20.41 -17.55 0.22
N GLY A 128 21.18 -16.51 -0.12
CA GLY A 128 20.99 -15.79 -1.40
C GLY A 128 22.04 -14.74 -1.76
N VAL A 129 21.94 -14.20 -2.98
CA VAL A 129 22.76 -13.07 -3.48
C VAL A 129 21.91 -11.79 -3.44
N TYR A 130 22.46 -10.72 -2.85
CA TYR A 130 21.71 -9.52 -2.45
C TYR A 130 21.97 -8.28 -3.33
N GLY A 131 21.10 -7.26 -3.21
CA GLY A 131 21.23 -5.97 -3.87
C GLY A 131 21.12 -6.03 -5.40
N LEU A 132 21.76 -5.09 -6.11
CA LEU A 132 21.85 -5.11 -7.59
C LEU A 132 22.43 -6.42 -8.14
N ARG A 133 23.21 -7.17 -7.35
CA ARG A 133 23.74 -8.49 -7.71
C ARG A 133 22.68 -9.60 -7.60
N GLY A 134 21.62 -9.37 -6.83
CA GLY A 134 20.43 -10.21 -6.76
C GLY A 134 19.48 -10.00 -7.94
N LEU A 135 19.55 -8.87 -8.66
CA LEU A 135 18.81 -8.65 -9.90
C LEU A 135 19.44 -9.47 -11.04
N LYS A 136 18.66 -10.29 -11.74
CA LYS A 136 19.16 -11.01 -12.92
C LYS A 136 19.33 -10.02 -14.08
N ILE A 137 20.52 -9.98 -14.65
CA ILE A 137 20.85 -9.08 -15.76
C ILE A 137 21.13 -9.95 -17.01
N PRO A 138 20.58 -9.59 -18.18
CA PRO A 138 19.70 -8.43 -18.43
C PRO A 138 18.21 -8.66 -18.15
N GLU A 139 17.76 -9.91 -18.03
CA GLU A 139 16.35 -10.28 -18.14
C GLU A 139 15.49 -9.70 -17.01
N GLY A 140 15.97 -9.82 -15.75
CA GLY A 140 15.27 -9.29 -14.59
C GLY A 140 15.15 -7.76 -14.60
N LYS A 141 16.18 -7.06 -15.07
CA LYS A 141 16.12 -5.60 -15.26
C LYS A 141 15.04 -5.22 -16.28
N ASN A 142 14.97 -5.93 -17.41
CA ASN A 142 13.97 -5.65 -18.44
C ASN A 142 12.55 -5.97 -17.95
N HIS A 143 12.38 -7.09 -17.24
CA HIS A 143 11.11 -7.46 -16.63
C HIS A 143 10.60 -6.40 -15.64
N ILE A 144 11.47 -5.93 -14.74
CA ILE A 144 11.08 -4.90 -13.78
C ILE A 144 10.81 -3.57 -14.49
N GLY A 145 11.65 -3.18 -15.46
CA GLY A 145 11.44 -1.97 -16.25
C GLY A 145 10.05 -1.95 -16.89
N TYR A 146 9.65 -3.05 -17.55
CA TYR A 146 8.32 -3.18 -18.13
C TYR A 146 7.19 -3.07 -17.09
N VAL A 147 7.34 -3.70 -15.93
CA VAL A 147 6.35 -3.61 -14.84
C VAL A 147 6.18 -2.17 -14.36
N LEU A 148 7.27 -1.43 -14.19
CA LEU A 148 7.25 -0.05 -13.71
C LEU A 148 6.66 0.90 -14.77
N ASP A 149 7.06 0.75 -16.03
CA ASP A 149 6.53 1.54 -17.14
C ASP A 149 5.02 1.33 -17.27
N TYR A 150 4.57 0.07 -17.18
CA TYR A 150 3.15 -0.27 -17.23
C TYR A 150 2.38 0.28 -16.02
N LEU A 151 2.93 0.23 -14.80
CA LEU A 151 2.28 0.79 -13.61
C LEU A 151 2.09 2.31 -13.70
N GLY A 152 3.05 3.01 -14.30
CA GLY A 152 2.97 4.45 -14.54
C GLY A 152 1.95 4.81 -15.62
N SER A 153 1.78 3.95 -16.63
CA SER A 153 0.82 4.17 -17.73
C SER A 153 0.19 2.86 -18.21
N PRO A 154 -0.85 2.35 -17.52
CA PRO A 154 -1.49 1.06 -17.82
C PRO A 154 -2.49 1.16 -18.97
N VAL A 155 -2.22 1.96 -20.00
CA VAL A 155 -3.13 2.18 -21.13
C VAL A 155 -2.75 1.27 -22.30
N ILE A 156 -3.64 0.36 -22.66
CA ILE A 156 -3.52 -0.50 -23.84
C ILE A 156 -4.67 -0.20 -24.79
N TYR A 157 -4.37 0.07 -26.07
CA TYR A 157 -5.36 0.41 -27.10
C TYR A 157 -6.32 1.56 -26.72
N GLY A 158 -5.85 2.51 -25.90
CA GLY A 158 -6.64 3.64 -25.42
C GLY A 158 -7.48 3.37 -24.17
N GLU A 159 -7.45 2.14 -23.65
CA GLU A 159 -8.17 1.75 -22.44
C GLU A 159 -7.21 1.55 -21.27
N ASN A 160 -7.51 2.21 -20.14
CA ASN A 160 -6.79 2.00 -18.89
C ASN A 160 -7.16 0.62 -18.30
N GLN A 161 -6.20 -0.28 -18.25
CA GLN A 161 -6.38 -1.66 -17.80
C GLN A 161 -6.39 -1.78 -16.28
N GLU A 162 -5.65 -0.90 -15.59
CA GLU A 162 -5.54 -0.87 -14.13
C GLU A 162 -5.96 0.51 -13.60
N PRO A 163 -7.25 0.89 -13.73
CA PRO A 163 -7.68 2.26 -13.44
C PRO A 163 -7.68 2.59 -11.95
N THR A 164 -7.57 1.60 -11.05
CA THR A 164 -7.60 1.80 -9.61
C THR A 164 -6.31 1.37 -8.91
N LEU A 165 -6.08 1.87 -7.69
CA LEU A 165 -4.89 1.56 -6.91
C LEU A 165 -4.82 0.10 -6.52
N THR A 166 -5.94 -0.52 -6.12
CA THR A 166 -5.92 -1.94 -5.76
C THR A 166 -5.61 -2.85 -6.96
N LYS A 167 -6.04 -2.44 -8.16
CA LYS A 167 -5.71 -3.09 -9.43
C LYS A 167 -4.23 -2.96 -9.78
N LYS A 168 -3.65 -1.76 -9.68
CA LYS A 168 -2.21 -1.52 -9.84
C LYS A 168 -1.39 -2.33 -8.80
N ALA A 169 -1.83 -2.38 -7.55
CA ALA A 169 -1.19 -3.17 -6.50
C ALA A 169 -1.25 -4.69 -6.78
N ALA A 170 -2.39 -5.19 -7.27
CA ALA A 170 -2.55 -6.57 -7.68
C ALA A 170 -1.64 -6.94 -8.86
N TYR A 171 -1.55 -6.08 -9.88
CA TYR A 171 -0.62 -6.25 -10.99
C TYR A 171 0.84 -6.31 -10.50
N LEU A 172 1.25 -5.40 -9.61
CA LEU A 172 2.61 -5.39 -9.05
C LEU A 172 2.93 -6.70 -8.32
N TRP A 173 2.01 -7.17 -7.45
CA TRP A 173 2.17 -8.41 -6.70
C TRP A 173 2.26 -9.63 -7.63
N GLU A 174 1.36 -9.71 -8.61
CA GLU A 174 1.35 -10.82 -9.56
C GLU A 174 2.61 -10.87 -10.42
N ARG A 175 2.96 -9.73 -11.04
CA ARG A 175 4.05 -9.68 -12.00
C ARG A 175 5.39 -9.94 -11.34
N ILE A 176 5.71 -9.28 -10.23
CA ILE A 176 6.98 -9.53 -9.53
C ILE A 176 7.00 -10.95 -8.93
N GLY A 177 5.86 -11.49 -8.49
CA GLY A 177 5.78 -12.83 -7.93
C GLY A 177 6.02 -13.94 -8.97
N LYS A 178 5.55 -13.75 -10.20
CA LYS A 178 5.70 -14.70 -11.31
C LYS A 178 7.00 -14.51 -12.08
N LEU A 179 7.45 -13.27 -12.25
CA LEU A 179 8.69 -12.96 -12.96
C LEU A 179 9.87 -13.33 -12.06
N GLN A 180 10.72 -14.23 -12.53
CA GLN A 180 11.94 -14.65 -11.83
C GLN A 180 13.04 -13.57 -11.93
N SER A 181 12.69 -12.31 -11.72
CA SER A 181 13.53 -11.12 -11.97
C SER A 181 14.72 -11.04 -11.02
N PHE A 182 14.57 -11.56 -9.80
CA PHE A 182 15.63 -11.69 -8.82
C PHE A 182 16.12 -13.15 -8.73
N SER A 183 17.37 -13.32 -8.29
CA SER A 183 18.01 -14.62 -8.03
C SER A 183 17.31 -15.38 -6.91
N ASN A 184 16.86 -14.68 -5.86
CA ASN A 184 16.00 -15.22 -4.82
C ASN A 184 15.00 -14.13 -4.33
N GLY A 185 13.98 -14.54 -3.59
CA GLY A 185 13.08 -13.63 -2.89
C GLY A 185 11.90 -13.08 -3.71
N ASN A 186 11.75 -13.42 -4.99
CA ASN A 186 10.72 -12.82 -5.88
C ASN A 186 9.32 -12.71 -5.25
N LYS A 187 8.80 -13.80 -4.65
CA LYS A 187 7.47 -13.82 -4.00
C LYS A 187 7.38 -12.86 -2.81
N ARG A 188 8.41 -12.85 -1.95
CA ARG A 188 8.49 -11.97 -0.77
C ARG A 188 8.65 -10.52 -1.18
N THR A 189 9.48 -10.26 -2.20
CA THR A 189 9.62 -8.92 -2.79
C THR A 189 8.30 -8.43 -3.38
N ALA A 190 7.56 -9.28 -4.08
CA ALA A 190 6.27 -8.90 -4.64
C ALA A 190 5.25 -8.52 -3.56
N MET A 191 5.18 -9.31 -2.50
CA MET A 191 4.34 -9.04 -1.32
C MET A 191 4.74 -7.72 -0.64
N VAL A 192 6.03 -7.53 -0.34
CA VAL A 192 6.53 -6.29 0.29
C VAL A 192 6.31 -5.09 -0.63
N ALA A 193 6.56 -5.23 -1.93
CA ALA A 193 6.34 -4.18 -2.91
C ALA A 193 4.87 -3.75 -2.98
N MET A 194 3.94 -4.70 -2.92
CA MET A 194 2.50 -4.43 -2.84
C MET A 194 2.14 -3.65 -1.58
N LEU A 195 2.63 -4.07 -0.40
CA LEU A 195 2.36 -3.40 0.87
C LEU A 195 2.91 -1.96 0.90
N VAL A 196 4.16 -1.78 0.47
CA VAL A 196 4.81 -0.45 0.43
C VAL A 196 4.15 0.44 -0.62
N PHE A 197 3.78 -0.10 -1.79
CA PHE A 197 3.09 0.65 -2.84
C PHE A 197 1.73 1.18 -2.37
N LEU A 198 0.92 0.33 -1.72
CA LEU A 198 -0.36 0.76 -1.16
C LEU A 198 -0.18 1.88 -0.15
N HIS A 199 0.71 1.69 0.82
CA HIS A 199 0.92 2.69 1.86
C HIS A 199 1.52 4.00 1.32
N SER A 200 2.38 3.92 0.29
CA SER A 200 2.89 5.09 -0.42
C SER A 200 1.80 5.92 -1.09
N ASN A 201 0.61 5.34 -1.32
CA ASN A 201 -0.56 5.99 -1.92
C ASN A 201 -1.72 6.14 -0.90
N ASP A 202 -1.40 6.23 0.40
CA ASP A 202 -2.34 6.40 1.54
C ASP A 202 -3.33 5.24 1.74
N TYR A 203 -3.01 4.03 1.25
CA TYR A 203 -3.79 2.81 1.47
C TYR A 203 -3.04 1.91 2.46
N ASP A 204 -3.58 1.74 3.66
CA ASP A 204 -2.98 0.87 4.66
C ASP A 204 -3.58 -0.52 4.58
N PHE A 205 -2.72 -1.53 4.43
CA PHE A 205 -3.14 -2.92 4.60
C PHE A 205 -3.43 -3.20 6.08
N ILE A 206 -4.64 -3.66 6.38
CA ILE A 206 -5.12 -3.88 7.74
C ILE A 206 -4.42 -5.10 8.32
N PHE A 207 -3.65 -4.91 9.38
CA PHE A 207 -3.03 -6.01 10.10
C PHE A 207 -4.06 -6.77 10.95
N THR A 208 -3.99 -8.10 10.89
CA THR A 208 -4.70 -9.02 11.78
C THR A 208 -3.76 -10.17 12.16
N PRO A 209 -3.93 -10.82 13.33
CA PRO A 209 -3.11 -11.98 13.69
C PRO A 209 -3.23 -13.11 12.66
N GLY A 210 -2.09 -13.67 12.23
CA GLY A 210 -2.02 -14.70 11.19
C GLY A 210 -1.93 -14.16 9.75
N LEU A 211 -1.96 -12.83 9.57
CA LEU A 211 -1.85 -12.19 8.25
C LEU A 211 -0.55 -12.58 7.53
N LYS A 212 0.56 -12.79 8.25
CA LYS A 212 1.84 -13.21 7.65
C LYS A 212 1.67 -14.48 6.83
N GLN A 213 1.07 -15.52 7.42
CA GLN A 213 0.85 -16.79 6.73
C GLN A 213 -0.14 -16.64 5.58
N GLU A 214 -1.20 -15.85 5.78
CA GLU A 214 -2.20 -15.58 4.75
C GLU A 214 -1.58 -14.95 3.48
N LEU A 215 -0.70 -13.96 3.64
CA LEU A 215 -0.01 -13.31 2.53
C LEU A 215 1.01 -14.23 1.84
N ILE A 216 1.66 -15.13 2.59
CA ILE A 216 2.54 -16.17 2.03
C ILE A 216 1.72 -17.14 1.17
N ASP A 217 0.62 -17.66 1.70
CA ASP A 217 -0.26 -18.59 0.99
C ASP A 217 -0.86 -17.95 -0.26
N MET A 218 -1.23 -16.67 -0.17
CA MET A 218 -1.67 -15.91 -1.33
C MET A 218 -0.54 -15.79 -2.37
N SER A 219 0.68 -15.44 -1.96
CA SER A 219 1.83 -15.35 -2.87
C SER A 219 2.14 -16.69 -3.56
N LEU A 220 1.93 -17.81 -2.88
CA LEU A 220 2.04 -19.15 -3.48
C LEU A 220 0.95 -19.38 -4.53
N LYS A 221 -0.32 -19.10 -4.22
CA LYS A 221 -1.46 -19.22 -5.16
C LYS A 221 -1.25 -18.36 -6.41
N ILE A 222 -0.74 -17.14 -6.24
CA ILE A 222 -0.38 -16.23 -7.34
C ILE A 222 0.70 -16.87 -8.22
N ALA A 223 1.79 -17.36 -7.61
CA ALA A 223 2.92 -17.90 -8.36
C ALA A 223 2.56 -19.12 -9.22
N VAL A 224 1.64 -19.98 -8.74
CA VAL A 224 1.14 -21.13 -9.50
C VAL A 224 -0.06 -20.82 -10.40
N GLY A 225 -0.55 -19.57 -10.41
CA GLY A 225 -1.66 -19.14 -11.25
C GLY A 225 -3.04 -19.67 -10.82
N LEU A 226 -3.22 -20.02 -9.53
CA LEU A 226 -4.50 -20.47 -8.98
C LEU A 226 -5.50 -19.33 -8.75
N ILE A 227 -5.02 -18.09 -8.72
CA ILE A 227 -5.85 -16.89 -8.63
C ILE A 227 -5.43 -15.89 -9.70
N ASP A 228 -6.41 -15.15 -10.23
CA ASP A 228 -6.19 -14.11 -11.23
C ASP A 228 -6.04 -12.71 -10.60
N THR A 229 -5.62 -11.74 -11.40
CA THR A 229 -5.39 -10.34 -10.97
C THR A 229 -6.65 -9.70 -10.36
N LYS A 230 -7.85 -10.07 -10.83
CA LYS A 230 -9.12 -9.51 -10.30
C LYS A 230 -9.40 -10.04 -8.89
N GLN A 231 -9.13 -11.32 -8.65
CA GLN A 231 -9.24 -11.92 -7.33
C GLN A 231 -8.23 -11.32 -6.35
N ILE A 232 -7.00 -11.05 -6.82
CA ILE A 232 -5.98 -10.37 -6.01
C ILE A 232 -6.42 -8.93 -5.68
N SER A 233 -6.90 -8.15 -6.65
CA SER A 233 -7.39 -6.78 -6.43
C SER A 233 -8.57 -6.75 -5.47
N SER A 234 -9.53 -7.67 -5.61
CA SER A 234 -10.69 -7.79 -4.70
C SER A 234 -10.25 -8.12 -3.28
N TYR A 235 -9.25 -8.99 -3.13
CA TYR A 235 -8.66 -9.31 -1.84
C TYR A 235 -7.99 -8.09 -1.21
N ILE A 236 -7.20 -7.34 -1.97
CA ILE A 236 -6.56 -6.11 -1.50
C ILE A 236 -7.61 -5.12 -1.04
N LEU A 237 -8.60 -4.80 -1.88
CA LEU A 237 -9.68 -3.83 -1.55
C LEU A 237 -10.40 -4.18 -0.25
N LYS A 238 -10.68 -5.47 -0.03
CA LYS A 238 -11.30 -5.96 1.20
C LYS A 238 -10.42 -5.74 2.44
N ASN A 239 -9.10 -5.76 2.30
CA ASN A 239 -8.16 -5.76 3.42
C ASN A 239 -7.36 -4.46 3.57
N VAL A 240 -7.71 -3.40 2.82
CA VAL A 240 -7.11 -2.07 3.00
C VAL A 240 -8.07 -1.09 3.65
N ARG A 241 -7.52 0.02 4.17
CA ARG A 241 -8.24 1.22 4.63
C ARG A 241 -7.48 2.48 4.19
N LEU A 242 -8.12 3.64 4.23
CA LEU A 242 -7.43 4.91 3.99
C LEU A 242 -6.64 5.35 5.23
N ASN A 243 -5.43 5.84 5.01
CA ASN A 243 -4.65 6.51 6.04
C ASN A 243 -5.10 7.97 6.22
N LEU A 244 -6.31 8.18 6.76
CA LEU A 244 -6.96 9.50 6.81
C LEU A 244 -6.22 10.57 7.64
N PHE A 245 -5.29 10.17 8.51
CA PHE A 245 -4.62 11.05 9.48
C PHE A 245 -3.09 10.95 9.43
N ASN A 246 -2.55 10.33 8.38
CA ASN A 246 -1.13 10.00 8.25
C ASN A 246 -0.58 9.30 9.51
N GLU A 247 -1.31 8.27 9.95
CA GLU A 247 -0.92 7.42 11.07
C GLU A 247 0.40 6.71 10.76
N LYS A 248 1.16 6.41 11.82
CA LYS A 248 2.41 5.67 11.71
C LYS A 248 2.12 4.28 11.11
N TRP A 249 2.69 3.99 9.95
CA TRP A 249 2.59 2.68 9.33
C TRP A 249 3.61 1.71 9.88
N ASP A 250 3.15 0.64 10.54
CA ASP A 250 3.96 -0.39 11.19
C ASP A 250 3.62 -1.83 10.75
N THR A 251 2.88 -1.98 9.65
CA THR A 251 2.43 -3.30 9.15
C THR A 251 3.60 -4.25 8.95
N LEU A 252 4.75 -3.78 8.44
CA LEU A 252 5.90 -4.64 8.19
C LEU A 252 6.57 -5.14 9.47
N GLU A 253 6.64 -4.31 10.51
CA GLU A 253 7.11 -4.73 11.83
C GLU A 253 6.15 -5.75 12.46
N GLN A 254 4.85 -5.48 12.35
CA GLN A 254 3.81 -6.38 12.85
C GLN A 254 3.87 -7.75 12.15
N LEU A 255 4.09 -7.77 10.83
CA LEU A 255 4.28 -9.02 10.07
C LEU A 255 5.56 -9.76 10.46
N ARG A 256 6.62 -9.05 10.88
CA ARG A 256 7.84 -9.69 11.36
C ARG A 256 7.61 -10.43 12.68
N SER A 257 6.80 -9.86 13.58
CA SER A 257 6.47 -10.43 14.89
C SER A 257 5.23 -11.34 14.91
N ASP A 258 4.54 -11.51 13.79
CA ASP A 258 3.36 -12.37 13.64
C ASP A 258 3.77 -13.85 13.54
N ASP A 259 4.10 -14.45 14.68
CA ASP A 259 4.53 -15.86 14.79
C ASP A 259 3.40 -16.83 15.19
N ASN A 260 2.14 -16.40 15.12
CA ASN A 260 0.99 -17.26 15.45
C ASN A 260 0.40 -17.95 14.22
N GLY A 261 0.95 -19.13 13.94
CA GLY A 261 0.38 -20.16 13.05
C GLY A 261 1.02 -21.54 13.20
N SER A 262 2.16 -21.67 13.88
CA SER A 262 2.85 -22.95 14.09
C SER A 262 3.33 -23.13 15.53
N ASN A 263 2.39 -23.28 16.46
CA ASN A 263 2.61 -23.96 17.73
C ASN A 263 1.34 -24.71 18.15
N SER A 264 1.05 -25.80 17.44
CA SER A 264 0.31 -26.96 17.94
C SER A 264 0.59 -28.20 17.07
N PHE A 265 1.86 -28.49 16.83
CA PHE A 265 2.28 -29.89 16.75
C PHE A 265 2.90 -30.24 18.09
N ASP A 266 2.01 -30.73 18.94
CA ASP A 266 2.29 -31.55 20.09
C ASP A 266 3.45 -32.51 19.76
N ARG A 267 4.62 -32.27 20.35
CA ARG A 267 5.52 -33.36 20.70
C ARG A 267 5.00 -33.90 22.03
N GLY A 268 3.85 -34.57 21.94
CA GLY A 268 3.35 -35.50 22.93
C GLY A 268 3.71 -36.90 22.47
N ASP A 269 4.58 -37.53 23.26
CA ASP A 269 5.01 -38.94 23.30
C ASP A 269 5.93 -39.47 22.19
#